data_AF-A0A2R6LQV9-F1
#
_entry.id   AF-A0A2R6LQV9-F1
#
_cell.length_a   1.000
_cell.length_b   1.000
_cell.length_c   1.000
_cell.angle_alpha   90.00
_cell.angle_beta   90.00
_cell.angle_gamma   90.00
#
_symmetry.space_group_name_H-M   'P 1'
#
loop_
_entity.id
_entity.type
_entity.pdbx_description
1 polymer ?
#
loop_
_entity_poly.entity_id
_entity_poly.type
_entity_poly.pdbx_seq_one_letter_code
_entity_poly.pdbx_strand_id
1 'polypeptide(L)'
;DGIYGTEFKLAYDALLLGTSLFGMRVFDVCRAVEFLRSETGADSVSLVGDGAGAYHALYAAAALEGVSSVSLGDMNGSFAELATSREAPFRSRLTVFGVVDGLDVPDVVAALEARDVSVSGGPVVS
;
A
#
# COMPACT_ATOMS: atom_id res chain seq x y z
N ASP A 1 -3.51 -21.57 -6.32
CA ASP A 1 -4.69 -20.67 -6.40
C ASP A 1 -4.93 -20.21 -7.81
N GLY A 2 -6.16 -20.35 -8.32
CA GLY A 2 -6.53 -19.91 -9.66
C GLY A 2 -6.76 -18.41 -9.73
N ILE A 3 -6.74 -17.85 -10.94
CA ILE A 3 -6.92 -16.41 -11.22
C ILE A 3 -8.25 -15.86 -10.65
N TYR A 4 -9.28 -16.70 -10.49
CA TYR A 4 -10.63 -16.33 -10.07
C TYR A 4 -10.93 -16.67 -8.60
N GLY A 5 -10.01 -16.33 -7.68
CA GLY A 5 -10.20 -16.52 -6.23
C GLY A 5 -11.03 -15.42 -5.56
N THR A 6 -11.19 -15.51 -4.23
CA THR A 6 -11.92 -14.52 -3.43
C THR A 6 -11.39 -13.10 -3.61
N GLU A 7 -10.07 -12.91 -3.58
CA GLU A 7 -9.47 -11.58 -3.77
C GLU A 7 -9.71 -11.01 -5.17
N PHE A 8 -9.77 -11.86 -6.20
CA PHE A 8 -10.16 -11.43 -7.55
C PHE A 8 -11.57 -10.85 -7.53
N LYS A 9 -12.53 -11.59 -6.96
CA LYS A 9 -13.91 -11.14 -6.89
C LYS A 9 -14.04 -9.82 -6.11
N LEU A 10 -13.42 -9.74 -4.93
CA LEU A 10 -13.45 -8.53 -4.12
C LEU A 10 -12.82 -7.32 -4.83
N ALA A 11 -11.70 -7.52 -5.53
CA ALA A 11 -11.06 -6.45 -6.29
C ALA A 11 -11.96 -5.91 -7.40
N TYR A 12 -12.57 -6.78 -8.20
CA TYR A 12 -13.40 -6.34 -9.32
C TYR A 12 -14.75 -5.79 -8.89
N ASP A 13 -15.38 -6.35 -7.86
CA ASP A 13 -16.60 -5.78 -7.28
C ASP A 13 -16.30 -4.36 -6.74
N ALA A 14 -15.15 -4.16 -6.09
CA ALA A 14 -14.71 -2.83 -5.64
C ALA A 14 -14.49 -1.86 -6.80
N LEU A 15 -13.84 -2.31 -7.88
CA LEU A 15 -13.63 -1.50 -9.08
C LEU A 15 -14.98 -1.07 -9.70
N LEU A 16 -15.94 -1.99 -9.80
CA LEU A 16 -17.28 -1.69 -10.32
C LEU A 16 -18.05 -0.68 -9.45
N LEU A 17 -17.73 -0.61 -8.16
CA LEU A 17 -18.28 0.38 -7.22
C LEU A 17 -17.51 1.71 -7.22
N GLY A 18 -16.55 1.90 -8.13
CA GLY A 18 -15.76 3.13 -8.22
C GLY A 18 -14.70 3.29 -7.13
N THR A 19 -14.29 2.18 -6.50
CA THR A 19 -13.23 2.15 -5.48
C THR A 19 -12.22 1.04 -5.80
N SER A 20 -11.35 0.68 -4.86
CA SER A 20 -10.40 -0.42 -5.01
C SER A 20 -10.27 -1.24 -3.74
N LEU A 21 -10.04 -2.55 -3.88
CA LEU A 21 -9.69 -3.40 -2.74
C LEU A 21 -8.43 -2.90 -2.03
N PHE A 22 -7.47 -2.39 -2.80
CA PHE A 22 -6.28 -1.73 -2.29
C PHE A 22 -6.61 -0.61 -1.30
N GLY A 23 -7.44 0.37 -1.72
CA GLY A 23 -7.83 1.48 -0.87
C GLY A 23 -8.59 1.04 0.38
N MET A 24 -9.44 0.02 0.26
CA MET A 24 -10.12 -0.57 1.43
C MET A 24 -9.14 -1.22 2.40
N ARG A 25 -8.10 -1.92 1.91
CA ARG A 25 -7.06 -2.50 2.77
C ARG A 25 -6.14 -1.45 3.41
N VAL A 26 -5.83 -0.37 2.70
CA VAL A 26 -5.15 0.80 3.30
C VAL A 26 -5.99 1.36 4.44
N PHE A 27 -7.30 1.51 4.24
CA PHE A 27 -8.22 1.97 5.27
C PHE A 27 -8.28 1.02 6.48
N ASP A 28 -8.30 -0.29 6.26
CA ASP A 28 -8.22 -1.29 7.33
C ASP A 28 -6.95 -1.09 8.19
N VAL A 29 -5.79 -0.85 7.57
CA VAL A 29 -4.53 -0.59 8.28
C VAL A 29 -4.63 0.71 9.09
N CYS A 30 -5.18 1.78 8.53
CA CYS A 30 -5.39 3.04 9.26
C CYS A 30 -6.25 2.85 10.52
N ARG A 31 -7.35 2.09 10.40
CA ARG A 31 -8.24 1.77 11.54
C ARG A 31 -7.54 0.91 12.58
N ALA A 32 -6.71 -0.06 12.16
CA ALA A 32 -5.92 -0.87 13.08
C ALA A 32 -4.91 -0.02 13.87
N VAL A 33 -4.25 0.95 13.23
CA VAL A 33 -3.34 1.88 13.90
C VAL A 33 -4.06 2.73 14.94
N GLU A 34 -5.20 3.32 14.58
CA GLU A 34 -6.00 4.13 15.51
C GLU A 34 -6.45 3.33 16.72
N PHE A 35 -6.93 2.10 16.51
CA PHE A 35 -7.28 1.19 17.59
C PHE A 35 -6.07 0.86 18.48
N LEU A 36 -4.93 0.51 17.90
CA LEU A 36 -3.73 0.20 18.69
C LEU A 36 -3.27 1.40 19.53
N ARG A 37 -3.35 2.62 18.98
CA ARG A 37 -3.02 3.84 19.74
C ARG A 37 -4.00 4.08 20.87
N SER A 38 -5.31 3.88 20.67
CA SER A 38 -6.29 4.07 21.74
C SER A 38 -6.09 3.08 22.89
N GLU A 39 -5.71 1.84 22.58
CA GLU A 39 -5.48 0.81 23.59
C GLU A 39 -4.13 0.93 24.32
N THR A 40 -3.11 1.44 23.64
CA THR A 40 -1.74 1.48 24.20
C THR A 40 -1.31 2.85 24.72
N GLY A 41 -1.97 3.93 24.29
CA GLY A 41 -1.55 5.30 24.55
C GLY A 41 -0.26 5.70 23.82
N ALA A 42 0.14 4.95 22.78
CA ALA A 42 1.35 5.25 22.02
C ALA A 42 1.18 6.50 21.14
N ASP A 43 2.12 7.43 21.26
CA ASP A 43 2.15 8.67 20.46
C ASP A 43 2.61 8.44 19.00
N SER A 44 3.36 7.36 18.76
CA SER A 44 3.89 7.01 17.44
C SER A 44 3.80 5.53 17.13
N VAL A 45 3.75 5.18 15.84
CA VAL A 45 3.78 3.78 15.37
C VAL A 45 4.78 3.58 14.25
N SER A 46 5.30 2.37 14.13
CA SER A 46 6.06 1.92 12.96
C SER A 46 5.25 0.88 12.19
N LEU A 47 5.27 0.94 10.86
CA LEU A 47 4.56 0.00 10.01
C LEU A 47 5.55 -0.97 9.35
N VAL A 48 5.20 -2.24 9.30
CA VAL A 48 5.96 -3.26 8.59
C VAL A 48 5.00 -3.98 7.65
N GLY A 49 5.32 -3.99 6.37
CA GLY A 49 4.52 -4.64 5.35
C GLY A 49 5.38 -5.50 4.44
N ASP A 50 4.79 -6.57 3.91
CA ASP A 50 5.45 -7.52 3.03
C ASP A 50 4.60 -7.81 1.79
N GLY A 51 5.23 -7.93 0.61
CA GLY A 51 4.54 -8.16 -0.66
C GLY A 51 3.48 -7.10 -0.94
N ALA A 52 2.22 -7.52 -1.12
CA ALA A 52 1.09 -6.57 -1.26
C ALA A 52 0.85 -5.73 0.01
N GLY A 53 1.18 -6.27 1.19
CA GLY A 53 1.11 -5.57 2.46
C GLY A 53 2.11 -4.41 2.56
N ALA A 54 3.25 -4.47 1.87
CA ALA A 54 4.20 -3.37 1.80
C ALA A 54 3.57 -2.11 1.18
N TYR A 55 2.81 -2.28 0.08
CA TYR A 55 2.05 -1.18 -0.51
C TYR A 55 0.98 -0.63 0.45
N HIS A 56 0.23 -1.50 1.13
CA HIS A 56 -0.77 -1.03 2.10
C HIS A 56 -0.13 -0.24 3.26
N ALA A 57 1.00 -0.71 3.79
CA ALA A 57 1.74 -0.04 4.85
C ALA A 57 2.27 1.33 4.39
N LEU A 58 2.86 1.41 3.18
CA LEU A 58 3.37 2.65 2.61
C LEU A 58 2.27 3.70 2.44
N TYR A 59 1.15 3.33 1.84
CA TYR A 59 0.04 4.25 1.58
C TYR A 59 -0.73 4.61 2.86
N ALA A 60 -0.82 3.69 3.84
CA ALA A 60 -1.36 4.01 5.15
C ALA A 60 -0.47 5.03 5.89
N ALA A 61 0.85 4.88 5.83
CA ALA A 61 1.78 5.85 6.41
C ALA A 61 1.60 7.25 5.82
N ALA A 62 1.34 7.34 4.52
CA ALA A 62 1.07 8.60 3.84
C ALA A 62 -0.19 9.29 4.39
N ALA A 63 -1.22 8.51 4.73
CA ALA A 63 -2.51 8.99 5.21
C ALA A 63 -2.57 9.26 6.73
N LEU A 64 -1.63 8.72 7.51
CA LEU A 64 -1.60 8.81 8.97
C LEU A 64 -0.59 9.83 9.47
N GLU A 65 -0.89 10.48 10.60
CA GLU A 65 0.07 11.24 11.39
C GLU A 65 0.73 10.36 12.46
N GLY A 66 1.90 10.76 12.96
CA GLY A 66 2.63 10.05 14.02
C GLY A 66 3.22 8.70 13.60
N VAL A 67 3.40 8.45 12.30
CA VAL A 67 4.16 7.28 11.84
C VAL A 67 5.63 7.63 11.88
N SER A 68 6.45 6.82 12.57
CA SER A 68 7.88 7.08 12.73
C SER A 68 8.72 6.43 11.62
N SER A 69 8.27 5.27 11.12
CA SER A 69 8.97 4.52 10.09
C SER A 69 8.06 3.51 9.38
N VAL A 70 8.49 3.14 8.18
CA VAL A 70 7.86 2.09 7.36
C VAL A 70 8.95 1.15 6.85
N SER A 71 8.76 -0.16 7.06
CA SER A 71 9.62 -1.21 6.51
C SER A 71 8.87 -2.01 5.45
N LEU A 72 9.46 -2.13 4.26
CA LEU A 72 8.84 -2.67 3.05
C LEU A 72 9.59 -3.92 2.58
N GLY A 73 9.04 -5.11 2.87
CA GLY A 73 9.54 -6.41 2.41
C GLY A 73 8.92 -6.84 1.08
N ASP A 74 9.71 -7.49 0.22
CA ASP A 74 9.28 -8.13 -1.03
C ASP A 74 8.33 -7.29 -1.92
N MET A 75 8.56 -5.97 -1.94
CA MET A 75 7.78 -5.03 -2.73
C MET A 75 8.23 -5.05 -4.20
N ASN A 76 7.29 -5.22 -5.12
CA ASN A 76 7.60 -5.44 -6.55
C ASN A 76 7.41 -4.16 -7.39
N GLY A 77 8.28 -3.17 -7.24
CA GLY A 77 8.26 -1.96 -8.08
C GLY A 77 7.17 -0.93 -7.74
N SER A 78 7.06 0.10 -8.56
CA SER A 78 5.98 1.09 -8.55
C SER A 78 4.76 0.62 -9.37
N PHE A 79 3.61 1.28 -9.24
CA PHE A 79 2.45 0.99 -10.09
C PHE A 79 2.74 1.26 -11.57
N ALA A 80 3.49 2.31 -11.89
CA ALA A 80 3.93 2.58 -13.27
C ALA A 80 4.81 1.46 -13.82
N GLU A 81 5.79 0.98 -13.04
CA GLU A 81 6.64 -0.14 -13.43
C GLU A 81 5.83 -1.43 -13.63
N LEU A 82 4.93 -1.76 -12.70
CA LEU A 82 4.05 -2.92 -12.79
C LEU A 82 3.13 -2.87 -14.02
N ALA A 83 2.61 -1.68 -14.35
CA ALA A 83 1.70 -1.49 -15.49
C ALA A 83 2.41 -1.52 -16.84
N THR A 84 3.71 -1.22 -16.88
CA THR A 84 4.49 -1.10 -18.12
C THR A 84 5.47 -2.24 -18.34
N SER A 85 5.62 -3.17 -17.39
CA SER A 85 6.51 -4.31 -17.53
C SER A 85 6.05 -5.28 -18.64
N ARG A 86 7.03 -5.91 -19.30
CA ARG A 86 6.79 -6.83 -20.42
C ARG A 86 5.92 -8.03 -20.02
N GLU A 87 6.12 -8.52 -18.79
CA GLU A 87 5.34 -9.57 -18.18
C GLU A 87 4.55 -8.97 -17.02
N ALA A 88 3.57 -8.09 -17.33
CA ALA A 88 2.72 -7.47 -16.32
C ALA A 88 2.00 -8.57 -15.50
N PRO A 89 2.46 -8.87 -14.28
CA PRO A 89 1.90 -9.98 -13.53
C PRO A 89 0.52 -9.55 -13.05
N PHE A 90 -0.50 -10.35 -13.34
CA PHE A 90 -1.84 -10.03 -12.86
C PHE A 90 -1.89 -10.14 -11.34
N ARG A 91 -2.13 -9.01 -10.67
CA ARG A 91 -2.21 -8.88 -9.21
C ARG A 91 -3.51 -8.16 -8.85
N SER A 92 -4.58 -8.92 -8.62
CA SER A 92 -5.90 -8.38 -8.26
C SER A 92 -5.84 -7.41 -7.07
N ARG A 93 -5.00 -7.68 -6.07
CA ARG A 93 -4.78 -6.82 -4.90
C ARG A 93 -4.20 -5.43 -5.21
N LEU A 94 -3.48 -5.28 -6.32
CA LEU A 94 -2.83 -4.03 -6.73
C LEU A 94 -3.56 -3.39 -7.92
N THR A 95 -4.81 -3.78 -8.19
CA THR A 95 -5.61 -3.15 -9.23
C THR A 95 -6.30 -1.91 -8.66
N VAL A 96 -5.82 -0.72 -9.05
CA VAL A 96 -6.25 0.57 -8.50
C VAL A 96 -6.49 1.56 -9.64
N PHE A 97 -7.62 2.27 -9.60
CA PHE A 97 -7.92 3.30 -10.61
C PHE A 97 -7.02 4.53 -10.43
N GLY A 98 -6.45 5.01 -11.53
CA GLY A 98 -5.78 6.32 -11.61
C GLY A 98 -4.53 6.48 -10.75
N VAL A 99 -4.02 5.41 -10.14
CA VAL A 99 -2.89 5.50 -9.19
C VAL A 99 -1.62 6.02 -9.84
N VAL A 100 -1.37 5.68 -11.12
CA VAL A 100 -0.21 6.13 -11.90
C VAL A 100 -0.26 7.63 -12.22
N ASP A 101 -1.45 8.18 -12.45
CA ASP A 101 -1.62 9.63 -12.70
C ASP A 101 -1.70 10.45 -11.41
N GLY A 102 -1.84 9.76 -10.26
CA GLY A 102 -2.09 10.36 -8.96
C GLY A 102 -0.82 10.43 -8.10
N LEU A 103 -0.59 9.37 -7.32
CA LEU A 103 0.46 9.31 -6.31
C LEU A 103 1.05 7.90 -6.35
N ASP A 104 2.09 7.70 -7.16
CA ASP A 104 2.76 6.39 -7.28
C ASP A 104 3.74 6.20 -6.10
N VAL A 105 4.35 5.02 -5.99
CA VAL A 105 5.27 4.63 -4.92
C VAL A 105 6.38 5.67 -4.69
N PRO A 106 7.12 6.17 -5.72
CA PRO A 106 8.15 7.18 -5.51
C PRO A 106 7.61 8.49 -4.92
N ASP A 107 6.41 8.91 -5.33
CA ASP A 107 5.78 10.13 -4.82
C ASP A 107 5.41 9.98 -3.34
N VAL A 108 4.88 8.80 -2.95
CA VAL A 108 4.57 8.50 -1.56
C VAL A 108 5.84 8.48 -0.69
N VAL A 109 6.91 7.84 -1.18
CA VAL A 109 8.19 7.80 -0.45
C VAL A 109 8.73 9.22 -0.25
N ALA A 110 8.75 10.04 -1.30
CA ALA A 110 9.20 11.43 -1.20
C ALA A 110 8.35 12.26 -0.21
N ALA A 111 7.03 12.05 -0.19
CA ALA A 111 6.14 12.73 0.76
C ALA A 111 6.39 12.31 2.22
N LEU A 112 6.76 11.05 2.45
CA LEU A 112 7.11 10.54 3.78
C LEU A 112 8.48 11.05 4.26
N GLU A 113 9.47 11.07 3.37
CA GLU A 113 10.80 11.63 3.67
C GLU A 113 10.71 13.12 4.02
N ALA A 114 9.88 13.89 3.31
CA ALA A 114 9.61 15.30 3.62
C ALA A 114 8.95 15.53 4.99
N ARG A 115 8.40 14.46 5.60
CA ARG A 115 7.79 14.45 6.94
C ARG A 115 8.68 13.78 7.98
N ASP A 116 9.95 13.55 7.67
CA ASP A 116 10.93 12.85 8.52
C ASP A 116 10.51 11.42 8.90
N VAL A 117 9.71 10.76 8.06
CA VAL A 117 9.32 9.35 8.24
C VAL A 117 10.32 8.46 7.52
N SER A 118 11.04 7.63 8.28
CA SER A 118 12.05 6.72 7.71
C SER A 118 11.40 5.61 6.88
N VAL A 119 11.85 5.43 5.64
CA VAL A 119 11.43 4.30 4.79
C VAL A 119 12.63 3.37 4.57
N SER A 120 12.45 2.07 4.79
CA SER A 120 13.50 1.05 4.60
C SER A 120 13.00 -0.17 3.83
N GLY A 121 13.91 -0.85 3.12
CA GLY A 121 13.55 -1.89 2.16
C GLY A 121 13.09 -1.25 0.85
N GLY A 122 11.99 -1.74 0.29
CA GLY A 122 11.33 -1.10 -0.85
C GLY A 122 11.38 -1.92 -2.13
N PRO A 123 11.05 -1.29 -3.27
CA PRO A 123 10.88 -2.01 -4.52
C PRO A 123 12.18 -2.71 -4.93
N VAL A 124 12.13 -4.02 -5.09
CA VAL A 124 13.18 -4.78 -5.76
C VAL A 124 12.98 -4.57 -7.26
N VAL A 125 13.83 -3.74 -7.87
CA VAL A 125 13.83 -3.57 -9.33
C VAL A 125 14.40 -4.84 -9.95
N SER A 126 13.55 -5.65 -10.56
CA SER A 126 13.93 -6.83 -11.35
C SER A 126 14.16 -6.48 -12.81
#